data_AF-A0A318CTK9-F1
#
_entry.id   AF-A0A318CTK9-F1
#
_cell.length_a   1.000
_cell.length_b   1.000
_cell.length_c   1.000
_cell.angle_alpha   90.00
_cell.angle_beta   90.00
_cell.angle_gamma   90.00
#
_symmetry.space_group_name_H-M   'P 1'
#
loop_
_entity.id
_entity.type
_entity.pdbx_description
1 polymer ?
#
loop_
_entity_poly.entity_id
_entity_poly.type
_entity_poly.pdbx_seq_one_letter_code
_entity_poly.pdbx_strand_id
1 'polypeptide(L)'
;MKRSSFHIMVCLAALLIFMFNMKISAVSGPNNPKVKQVTTTLSGRVDLCLSCHKKKPDKAHGREILGCAVCHRGNPLSGDKQRAHLGMVLNPGELRFADKTCGQSACHPNQVTWVKNSLMATNRGIISTLRFYWGETSDHNEDISVKILKDTGMNSLALDYYRKLCGSCHLWVERRSLPSFLAYKGGGCTACHLVKDRGQKAKEERHPGIIKVIPMDNCVLCHNRSGRIGLSYQGKFESEGYGTPYEEGDFSSRELADGRFYRIFKDDVHHEKGLTCIDCHTQKEIMGDGKRHAHFEKQLEVTCRDCHGTSNHQVTRSPNSPGLPELKILEKDGSFFLENKQNKKLHPLHAPNPVACMHPAHRRLSCQACHSTWVPQCYGCHIRMDGSKTQLDKIAIKETPGLWEEFRSFIRYEYPPLGIFEHDTERPGIPSEKDLLQAETGEVVVLVPG
;
A
#
# COMPACT_ATOMS: atom_id res chain seq x y z
N MET A 1 41.20 7.66 -78.81
CA MET A 1 41.24 8.90 -78.01
C MET A 1 39.81 9.46 -77.91
N LYS A 2 39.40 10.02 -76.76
CA LYS A 2 38.04 10.50 -76.39
C LYS A 2 37.09 9.49 -75.70
N ARG A 3 37.47 8.92 -74.55
CA ARG A 3 36.49 8.40 -73.55
C ARG A 3 36.88 8.62 -72.07
N SER A 4 38.09 9.11 -71.77
CA SER A 4 38.55 9.28 -70.38
C SER A 4 38.09 10.59 -69.70
N SER A 5 37.77 11.63 -70.47
CA SER A 5 37.49 12.97 -69.91
C SER A 5 36.07 13.15 -69.37
N PHE A 6 35.13 12.27 -69.70
CA PHE A 6 33.71 12.45 -69.35
C PHE A 6 33.36 11.88 -67.96
N HIS A 7 34.03 10.83 -67.50
CA HIS A 7 33.79 10.25 -66.16
C HIS A 7 34.40 11.07 -65.02
N ILE A 8 35.51 11.76 -65.26
CA ILE A 8 36.13 12.63 -64.24
C ILE A 8 35.27 13.88 -63.99
N MET A 9 34.65 14.44 -65.04
CA MET A 9 33.77 15.60 -64.91
C MET A 9 32.45 15.29 -64.17
N VAL A 10 31.90 14.09 -64.35
CA VAL A 10 30.65 13.68 -63.66
C VAL A 10 30.90 13.40 -62.18
N CYS A 11 32.04 12.82 -61.80
CA CYS A 11 32.39 12.61 -60.40
C CYS A 11 32.70 13.92 -59.65
N LEU A 12 33.35 14.89 -60.31
CA LEU A 12 33.61 16.22 -59.73
C LEU A 12 32.33 17.05 -59.57
N ALA A 13 31.39 16.96 -60.51
CA ALA A 13 30.09 17.62 -60.40
C ALA A 13 29.23 17.00 -59.26
N ALA A 14 29.26 15.69 -59.07
CA ALA A 14 28.56 15.02 -57.98
C ALA A 14 29.14 15.38 -56.59
N LEU A 15 30.46 15.52 -56.47
CA LEU A 15 31.13 15.98 -55.25
C LEU A 15 30.84 17.46 -54.94
N LEU A 16 30.78 18.32 -55.97
CA LEU A 16 30.43 19.73 -55.80
C LEU A 16 28.95 19.91 -55.41
N ILE A 17 28.03 19.08 -55.93
CA ILE A 17 26.61 19.09 -55.54
C ILE A 17 26.42 18.53 -54.11
N PHE A 18 27.25 17.56 -53.69
CA PHE A 18 27.26 17.06 -52.32
C PHE A 18 27.84 18.10 -51.33
N MET A 19 28.84 18.88 -51.75
CA MET A 19 29.40 19.97 -50.94
C MET A 19 28.54 21.25 -50.91
N PHE A 20 27.72 21.51 -51.93
CA PHE A 20 26.83 22.68 -51.95
C PHE A 20 25.48 22.47 -51.24
N ASN A 21 25.05 21.22 -51.02
CA ASN A 21 23.86 20.90 -50.22
C ASN A 21 24.13 20.67 -48.73
N MET A 22 25.39 20.73 -48.29
CA MET A 22 25.71 21.04 -46.90
C MET A 22 25.55 22.55 -46.66
N LYS A 23 24.32 23.05 -46.81
CA LYS A 23 23.89 24.08 -45.85
C LYS A 23 23.98 23.39 -44.51
N ILE A 24 25.06 23.69 -43.80
CA ILE A 24 25.09 23.69 -42.36
C ILE A 24 23.89 24.57 -41.97
N SER A 25 22.73 23.94 -41.85
CA SER A 25 21.77 24.35 -40.83
C SER A 25 22.64 24.38 -39.60
N ALA A 26 23.09 25.58 -39.24
CA ALA A 26 23.48 25.86 -37.88
C ALA A 26 22.28 25.37 -37.09
N VAL A 27 22.39 24.15 -36.58
CA VAL A 27 21.54 23.66 -35.52
C VAL A 27 21.73 24.74 -34.50
N SER A 28 20.74 25.63 -34.43
CA SER A 28 20.53 26.50 -33.29
C SER A 28 20.75 25.59 -32.11
N GLY A 29 21.89 25.75 -31.43
CA GLY A 29 22.23 24.93 -30.28
C GLY A 29 21.00 24.88 -29.39
N PRO A 30 20.73 23.74 -28.71
CA PRO A 30 19.52 23.60 -27.93
C PRO A 30 19.36 24.88 -27.12
N ASN A 31 18.23 25.56 -27.32
CA ASN A 31 17.84 26.77 -26.61
C ASN A 31 17.66 26.37 -25.14
N ASN A 32 18.78 26.06 -24.50
CA ASN A 32 18.87 25.73 -23.11
C ASN A 32 18.61 27.05 -22.40
N PRO A 33 17.65 27.10 -21.47
CA PRO A 33 17.56 28.25 -20.59
C PRO A 33 18.94 28.40 -19.95
N LYS A 34 19.69 29.43 -20.36
CA LYS A 34 20.98 29.74 -19.73
C LYS A 34 20.66 30.00 -18.27
N VAL A 35 21.12 29.12 -17.38
CA VAL A 35 21.04 29.33 -15.94
C VAL A 35 21.71 30.67 -15.66
N LYS A 36 20.91 31.70 -15.40
CA LYS A 36 21.41 33.07 -15.21
C LYS A 36 22.10 33.23 -13.86
N GLN A 37 21.80 32.35 -12.89
CA GLN A 37 22.32 32.40 -11.54
C GLN A 37 22.39 30.99 -10.95
N VAL A 38 23.50 30.66 -10.28
CA VAL A 38 23.64 29.41 -9.52
C VAL A 38 22.67 29.45 -8.35
N THR A 39 21.74 28.50 -8.29
CA THR A 39 20.80 28.35 -7.19
C THR A 39 21.34 27.37 -6.16
N THR A 40 21.40 27.81 -4.91
CA THR A 40 21.77 26.99 -3.75
C THR A 40 20.59 26.85 -2.80
N THR A 41 20.45 25.69 -2.20
CA THR A 41 19.54 25.48 -1.06
C THR A 41 20.03 26.27 0.16
N LEU A 42 19.15 26.46 1.14
CA LEU A 42 19.47 27.02 2.45
C LEU A 42 20.49 26.17 3.22
N SER A 43 20.65 24.88 2.86
CA SER A 43 21.69 23.99 3.39
C SER A 43 23.04 24.14 2.67
N GLY A 44 23.18 25.08 1.74
CA GLY A 44 24.41 25.35 1.00
C GLY A 44 24.70 24.38 -0.16
N ARG A 45 23.73 23.56 -0.57
CA ARG A 45 23.89 22.64 -1.71
C ARG A 45 23.47 23.30 -3.01
N VAL A 46 24.28 23.18 -4.05
CA VAL A 46 23.88 23.63 -5.40
C VAL A 46 22.77 22.73 -5.93
N ASP A 47 21.67 23.33 -6.35
CA ASP A 47 20.59 22.64 -7.06
C ASP A 47 20.00 23.54 -8.16
N LEU A 48 20.50 23.37 -9.37
CA LEU A 48 20.09 24.12 -10.56
C LEU A 48 18.68 23.76 -11.04
N CYS A 49 18.05 22.70 -10.51
CA CYS A 49 16.64 22.42 -10.80
C CYS A 49 15.74 23.61 -10.42
N LEU A 50 16.10 24.31 -9.34
CA LEU A 50 15.36 25.46 -8.80
C LEU A 50 15.36 26.66 -9.74
N SER A 51 16.33 26.74 -10.68
CA SER A 51 16.41 27.82 -11.67
C SER A 51 15.33 27.73 -12.75
N CYS A 52 14.87 26.52 -13.07
CA CYS A 52 13.89 26.26 -14.12
C CYS A 52 12.52 25.86 -13.56
N HIS A 53 12.48 25.02 -12.52
CA HIS A 53 11.23 24.52 -11.93
C HIS A 53 10.81 25.40 -10.77
N LYS A 54 9.51 25.73 -10.70
CA LYS A 54 8.91 26.58 -9.64
C LYS A 54 8.00 25.82 -8.66
N LYS A 55 7.75 24.53 -8.91
CA LYS A 55 6.84 23.73 -8.09
C LYS A 55 7.32 23.65 -6.65
N LYS A 56 6.38 23.78 -5.71
CA LYS A 56 6.65 23.73 -4.26
C LYS A 56 6.06 22.45 -3.64
N PRO A 57 6.89 21.59 -3.03
CA PRO A 57 6.45 20.43 -2.25
C PRO A 57 5.84 20.87 -0.91
N ASP A 58 5.45 19.91 -0.08
CA ASP A 58 4.98 20.18 1.27
C ASP A 58 6.06 20.85 2.14
N LYS A 59 5.63 21.42 3.27
CA LYS A 59 6.48 22.20 4.16
C LYS A 59 7.64 21.38 4.74
N ALA A 60 7.42 20.09 5.04
CA ALA A 60 8.46 19.25 5.64
C ALA A 60 9.55 18.89 4.63
N HIS A 61 9.19 18.80 3.35
CA HIS A 61 10.11 18.52 2.24
C HIS A 61 10.45 19.77 1.41
N GLY A 62 10.51 20.94 2.05
CA GLY A 62 10.69 22.23 1.38
C GLY A 62 11.90 22.24 0.43
N ARG A 63 11.64 22.54 -0.86
CA ARG A 63 12.66 22.58 -1.93
C ARG A 63 13.80 23.55 -1.65
N GLU A 64 13.53 24.61 -0.89
CA GLU A 64 14.53 25.61 -0.53
C GLU A 64 15.60 25.02 0.41
N ILE A 65 15.26 23.99 1.19
CA ILE A 65 16.17 23.35 2.15
C ILE A 65 16.83 22.12 1.55
N LEU A 66 16.04 21.26 0.91
CA LEU A 66 16.48 19.95 0.43
C LEU A 66 16.98 19.98 -1.02
N GLY A 67 16.45 20.87 -1.85
CA GLY A 67 16.59 20.77 -3.30
C GLY A 67 15.65 19.71 -3.90
N CYS A 68 15.57 19.69 -5.23
CA CYS A 68 14.80 18.72 -6.01
C CYS A 68 15.57 17.40 -6.18
N ALA A 69 16.89 17.48 -6.39
CA ALA A 69 17.70 16.32 -6.75
C ALA A 69 17.87 15.31 -5.61
N VAL A 70 17.66 15.72 -4.35
CA VAL A 70 17.66 14.80 -3.20
C VAL A 70 16.60 13.72 -3.36
N CYS A 71 15.40 14.08 -3.82
CA CYS A 71 14.31 13.14 -4.06
C CYS A 71 14.33 12.64 -5.50
N HIS A 72 14.33 13.56 -6.47
CA HIS A 72 14.16 13.22 -7.87
C HIS A 72 15.46 12.83 -8.60
N ARG A 73 16.60 12.80 -7.89
CA ARG A 73 17.91 12.46 -8.46
C ARG A 73 18.25 13.40 -9.63
N GLY A 74 18.89 12.90 -10.67
CA GLY A 74 19.40 13.74 -11.76
C GLY A 74 20.72 14.44 -11.41
N ASN A 75 21.15 15.33 -12.29
CA ASN A 75 22.35 16.15 -12.10
C ASN A 75 21.99 17.58 -11.69
N PRO A 76 22.06 17.91 -10.38
CA PRO A 76 21.72 19.25 -9.89
C PRO A 76 22.72 20.33 -10.31
N LEU A 77 23.86 19.97 -10.90
CA LEU A 77 24.92 20.89 -11.28
C LEU A 77 24.86 21.30 -12.76
N SER A 78 23.90 20.78 -13.52
CA SER A 78 23.75 21.10 -14.94
C SER A 78 22.52 21.96 -15.20
N GLY A 79 22.71 23.03 -15.98
CA GLY A 79 21.61 23.82 -16.55
C GLY A 79 21.11 23.28 -17.89
N ASP A 80 21.79 22.31 -18.48
CA ASP A 80 21.37 21.66 -19.72
C ASP A 80 20.25 20.66 -19.44
N LYS A 81 19.16 20.73 -20.20
CA LYS A 81 17.98 19.90 -19.95
C LYS A 81 18.32 18.40 -19.97
N GLN A 82 19.06 17.92 -20.95
CA GLN A 82 19.32 16.48 -21.07
C GLN A 82 20.24 15.99 -19.95
N ARG A 83 21.31 16.73 -19.67
CA ARG A 83 22.26 16.38 -18.61
C ARG A 83 21.66 16.48 -17.21
N ALA A 84 20.84 17.51 -16.96
CA ALA A 84 20.17 17.69 -15.67
C ALA A 84 19.20 16.54 -15.37
N HIS A 85 18.42 16.12 -16.37
CA HIS A 85 17.41 15.07 -16.20
C HIS A 85 17.96 13.64 -16.29
N LEU A 86 19.23 13.46 -16.66
CA LEU A 86 19.83 12.14 -16.78
C LEU A 86 19.85 11.41 -15.42
N GLY A 87 19.20 10.25 -15.35
CA GLY A 87 19.11 9.46 -14.12
C GLY A 87 18.10 10.00 -13.09
N MET A 88 17.20 10.89 -13.50
CA MET A 88 16.10 11.32 -12.64
C MET A 88 15.11 10.20 -12.35
N VAL A 89 14.52 10.27 -11.16
CA VAL A 89 13.48 9.38 -10.67
C VAL A 89 12.19 10.18 -10.53
N LEU A 90 11.13 9.72 -11.22
CA LEU A 90 9.84 10.39 -11.19
C LEU A 90 9.12 10.19 -9.84
N ASN A 91 9.09 8.96 -9.35
CA ASN A 91 8.50 8.62 -8.06
C ASN A 91 9.59 8.21 -7.05
N PRO A 92 10.02 9.12 -6.17
CA PRO A 92 11.09 8.84 -5.22
C PRO A 92 10.71 7.82 -4.15
N GLY A 93 9.41 7.57 -3.90
CA GLY A 93 8.97 6.64 -2.85
C GLY A 93 8.89 5.17 -3.29
N GLU A 94 9.12 4.86 -4.57
CA GLU A 94 9.16 3.48 -5.04
C GLU A 94 10.28 2.69 -4.36
N LEU A 95 10.01 1.46 -3.93
CA LEU A 95 10.96 0.66 -3.14
C LEU A 95 12.28 0.35 -3.86
N ARG A 96 12.30 0.39 -5.21
CA ARG A 96 13.52 0.26 -6.02
C ARG A 96 14.45 1.47 -5.95
N PHE A 97 13.93 2.62 -5.56
CA PHE A 97 14.69 3.88 -5.41
C PHE A 97 14.78 4.35 -3.96
N ALA A 98 13.88 3.87 -3.10
CA ALA A 98 13.71 4.33 -1.73
C ALA A 98 15.01 4.41 -0.92
N ASP A 99 15.95 3.47 -1.05
CA ASP A 99 17.24 3.53 -0.34
C ASP A 99 18.06 4.76 -0.72
N LYS A 100 17.97 5.17 -1.99
CA LYS A 100 18.71 6.30 -2.56
C LYS A 100 17.98 7.63 -2.38
N THR A 101 16.73 7.62 -1.92
CA THR A 101 15.88 8.80 -1.78
C THR A 101 15.45 8.97 -0.32
N CYS A 102 14.37 8.31 0.09
CA CYS A 102 13.81 8.38 1.43
C CYS A 102 14.72 7.76 2.49
N GLY A 103 15.50 6.74 2.13
CA GLY A 103 16.33 5.93 3.02
C GLY A 103 17.73 6.45 3.26
N GLN A 104 18.05 7.67 2.80
CA GLN A 104 19.32 8.31 3.13
C GLN A 104 19.44 8.54 4.64
N SER A 105 20.67 8.55 5.16
CA SER A 105 20.97 8.64 6.60
C SER A 105 20.32 9.83 7.30
N ALA A 106 20.17 10.96 6.61
CA ALA A 106 19.53 12.18 7.13
C ALA A 106 18.01 12.22 6.94
N CYS A 107 17.38 11.11 6.55
CA CYS A 107 15.96 11.04 6.20
C CYS A 107 15.24 9.93 7.00
N HIS A 108 14.81 8.87 6.32
CA HIS A 108 14.02 7.76 6.88
C HIS A 108 14.71 6.39 6.64
N PRO A 109 15.97 6.21 7.07
CA PRO A 109 16.76 5.01 6.74
C PRO A 109 16.14 3.73 7.31
N ASN A 110 15.59 3.79 8.53
CA ASN A 110 14.97 2.64 9.17
C ASN A 110 13.64 2.29 8.51
N GLN A 111 12.80 3.28 8.24
CA GLN A 111 11.46 3.06 7.69
C GLN A 111 11.52 2.42 6.30
N VAL A 112 12.52 2.72 5.48
CA VAL A 112 12.68 2.05 4.18
C VAL A 112 12.94 0.55 4.36
N THR A 113 13.83 0.17 5.29
CA THR A 113 14.08 -1.23 5.62
C THR A 113 12.85 -1.90 6.20
N TRP A 114 12.14 -1.24 7.12
CA TRP A 114 10.91 -1.75 7.72
C TRP A 114 9.86 -2.05 6.65
N VAL A 115 9.58 -1.07 5.77
CA VAL A 115 8.56 -1.22 4.73
C VAL A 115 8.89 -2.37 3.79
N LYS A 116 10.15 -2.54 3.40
CA LYS A 116 10.56 -3.66 2.53
C LYS A 116 10.35 -5.04 3.18
N ASN A 117 10.44 -5.12 4.50
CA ASN A 117 10.24 -6.35 5.27
C ASN A 117 8.77 -6.58 5.66
N SER A 118 7.92 -5.54 5.57
CA SER A 118 6.50 -5.64 5.90
C SER A 118 5.74 -6.66 5.05
N LEU A 119 4.63 -7.17 5.60
CA LEU A 119 3.73 -8.07 4.88
C LEU A 119 3.09 -7.43 3.65
N MET A 120 2.84 -6.11 3.63
CA MET A 120 2.32 -5.43 2.44
C MET A 120 3.36 -5.31 1.30
N ALA A 121 4.65 -5.27 1.60
CA ALA A 121 5.68 -5.30 0.57
C ALA A 121 5.96 -6.73 0.11
N THR A 122 6.06 -7.68 1.04
CA THR A 122 6.45 -9.06 0.72
C THR A 122 5.29 -9.90 0.19
N ASN A 123 4.07 -9.65 0.66
CA ASN A 123 2.89 -10.49 0.51
C ASN A 123 3.15 -11.98 0.85
N ARG A 124 4.15 -12.27 1.70
CA ARG A 124 4.60 -13.64 1.93
C ARG A 124 3.50 -14.54 2.48
N GLY A 125 2.68 -14.06 3.42
CA GLY A 125 1.57 -14.85 3.97
C GLY A 125 0.50 -15.19 2.92
N ILE A 126 0.23 -14.29 1.98
CA ILE A 126 -0.70 -14.60 0.87
C ILE A 126 -0.09 -15.68 -0.04
N ILE A 127 1.20 -15.55 -0.35
CA ILE A 127 1.90 -16.46 -1.25
C ILE A 127 2.01 -17.85 -0.62
N SER A 128 2.51 -17.96 0.62
CA SER A 128 2.70 -19.24 1.31
C SER A 128 1.37 -19.96 1.54
N THR A 129 0.33 -19.25 2.00
CA THR A 129 -1.00 -19.84 2.18
C THR A 129 -1.59 -20.34 0.86
N LEU A 130 -1.47 -19.58 -0.22
CA LEU A 130 -1.96 -20.02 -1.52
C LEU A 130 -1.22 -21.28 -2.01
N ARG A 131 0.11 -21.31 -1.90
CA ARG A 131 0.91 -22.48 -2.27
C ARG A 131 0.57 -23.70 -1.43
N PHE A 132 0.32 -23.52 -0.13
CA PHE A 132 -0.07 -24.61 0.77
C PHE A 132 -1.40 -25.24 0.32
N TYR A 133 -2.44 -24.44 0.08
CA TYR A 133 -3.74 -24.97 -0.35
C TYR A 133 -3.72 -25.62 -1.74
N TRP A 134 -2.74 -25.27 -2.58
CA TRP A 134 -2.49 -25.93 -3.85
C TRP A 134 -1.58 -27.18 -3.74
N GLY A 135 -1.14 -27.53 -2.54
CA GLY A 135 -0.23 -28.65 -2.31
C GLY A 135 1.19 -28.42 -2.85
N GLU A 136 1.57 -27.17 -3.13
CA GLU A 136 2.90 -26.82 -3.63
C GLU A 136 3.94 -26.66 -2.50
N THR A 137 3.49 -26.59 -1.25
CA THR A 137 4.34 -26.54 -0.05
C THR A 137 3.65 -27.23 1.13
N SER A 138 4.44 -27.62 2.14
CA SER A 138 3.98 -28.34 3.32
C SER A 138 3.58 -27.46 4.50
N ASP A 139 3.89 -26.15 4.47
CA ASP A 139 3.56 -25.23 5.56
C ASP A 139 3.23 -23.80 5.07
N HIS A 140 2.79 -22.95 5.99
CA HIS A 140 2.43 -21.55 5.72
C HIS A 140 3.57 -20.54 5.94
N ASN A 141 4.78 -21.02 6.21
CA ASN A 141 5.90 -20.22 6.75
C ASN A 141 7.02 -19.96 5.75
N GLU A 142 6.87 -20.37 4.49
CA GLU A 142 7.87 -20.12 3.45
C GLU A 142 8.31 -18.66 3.36
N ASP A 143 9.56 -18.47 2.96
CA ASP A 143 10.16 -17.14 2.83
C ASP A 143 10.14 -16.60 1.39
N ILE A 144 9.11 -16.97 0.62
CA ILE A 144 8.89 -16.45 -0.73
C ILE A 144 8.21 -15.08 -0.62
N SER A 145 8.76 -14.08 -1.32
CA SER A 145 8.21 -12.73 -1.38
C SER A 145 8.00 -12.28 -2.81
N VAL A 146 7.16 -11.26 -2.99
CA VAL A 146 6.98 -10.58 -4.28
C VAL A 146 8.30 -10.17 -4.92
N LYS A 147 9.25 -9.67 -4.13
CA LYS A 147 10.55 -9.28 -4.66
C LYS A 147 11.27 -10.47 -5.30
N ILE A 148 11.24 -11.63 -4.66
CA ILE A 148 11.80 -12.87 -5.22
C ILE A 148 11.07 -13.24 -6.52
N LEU A 149 9.74 -13.20 -6.54
CA LEU A 149 8.96 -13.48 -7.77
C LEU A 149 9.32 -12.52 -8.90
N LYS A 150 9.50 -11.23 -8.59
CA LYS A 150 9.87 -10.20 -9.57
C LYS A 150 11.27 -10.39 -10.13
N ASP A 151 12.24 -10.73 -9.28
CA ASP A 151 13.65 -10.82 -9.65
C ASP A 151 13.98 -12.13 -10.38
N THR A 152 13.34 -13.23 -9.99
CA THR A 152 13.64 -14.58 -10.51
C THR A 152 12.69 -15.02 -11.61
N GLY A 153 11.49 -14.44 -11.70
CA GLY A 153 10.43 -14.91 -12.59
C GLY A 153 9.83 -16.26 -12.18
N MET A 154 10.08 -16.73 -10.96
CA MET A 154 9.50 -17.96 -10.40
C MET A 154 7.99 -18.02 -10.62
N ASN A 155 7.51 -19.19 -11.07
CA ASN A 155 6.11 -19.41 -11.37
C ASN A 155 5.68 -20.87 -11.09
N SER A 156 4.39 -21.04 -10.84
CA SER A 156 3.67 -22.29 -10.58
C SER A 156 2.17 -22.03 -10.80
N LEU A 157 1.26 -22.98 -10.57
CA LEU A 157 -0.18 -22.70 -10.72
C LEU A 157 -0.66 -21.72 -9.64
N ALA A 158 -0.26 -21.92 -8.38
CA ALA A 158 -0.57 -21.00 -7.30
C ALA A 158 0.06 -19.63 -7.54
N LEU A 159 1.33 -19.58 -7.93
CA LEU A 159 2.00 -18.32 -8.21
C LEU A 159 1.37 -17.61 -9.41
N ASP A 160 1.05 -18.30 -10.50
CA ASP A 160 0.43 -17.68 -11.67
C ASP A 160 -0.94 -17.05 -11.33
N TYR A 161 -1.75 -17.77 -10.54
CA TYR A 161 -2.99 -17.26 -9.97
C TYR A 161 -2.76 -15.96 -9.15
N TYR A 162 -1.83 -16.00 -8.19
CA TYR A 162 -1.46 -14.83 -7.39
C TYR A 162 -1.03 -13.66 -8.27
N ARG A 163 -0.13 -13.93 -9.21
CA ARG A 163 0.51 -12.94 -10.09
C ARG A 163 -0.52 -12.20 -10.94
N LYS A 164 -1.57 -12.89 -11.40
CA LYS A 164 -2.62 -12.30 -12.25
C LYS A 164 -3.80 -11.73 -11.47
N LEU A 165 -4.20 -12.30 -10.33
CA LEU A 165 -5.40 -11.84 -9.60
C LEU A 165 -5.08 -10.95 -8.40
N CYS A 166 -3.99 -11.24 -7.69
CA CYS A 166 -3.59 -10.58 -6.43
C CYS A 166 -2.38 -9.65 -6.58
N GLY A 167 -1.60 -9.77 -7.66
CA GLY A 167 -0.32 -9.08 -7.85
C GLY A 167 -0.38 -7.55 -7.86
N SER A 168 -1.57 -6.93 -7.89
CA SER A 168 -1.70 -5.48 -7.74
C SER A 168 -1.66 -4.96 -6.29
N CYS A 169 -1.67 -5.83 -5.29
CA CYS A 169 -1.89 -5.44 -3.89
C CYS A 169 -0.62 -5.10 -3.10
N HIS A 170 0.57 -5.41 -3.63
CA HIS A 170 1.83 -5.21 -2.90
C HIS A 170 2.48 -3.84 -3.15
N LEU A 171 3.42 -3.45 -2.29
CA LEU A 171 4.07 -2.14 -2.37
C LEU A 171 5.15 -2.00 -3.46
N TRP A 172 5.68 -3.11 -3.99
CA TRP A 172 6.61 -3.11 -5.15
C TRP A 172 5.96 -2.77 -6.51
N VAL A 173 4.62 -2.65 -6.60
CA VAL A 173 3.98 -2.27 -7.86
C VAL A 173 4.43 -0.86 -8.22
N GLU A 174 4.88 -0.67 -9.47
CA GLU A 174 5.25 0.64 -9.97
C GLU A 174 3.99 1.49 -10.14
N ARG A 175 4.00 2.71 -9.62
CA ARG A 175 2.79 3.54 -9.66
C ARG A 175 2.50 3.91 -11.11
N ARG A 176 1.24 3.82 -11.52
CA ARG A 176 0.76 4.03 -12.91
C ARG A 176 1.19 2.97 -13.93
N SER A 177 1.81 1.85 -13.52
CA SER A 177 2.18 0.79 -14.46
C SER A 177 1.02 -0.17 -14.81
N LEU A 178 -0.05 -0.17 -14.02
CA LEU A 178 -1.24 -1.01 -14.23
C LEU A 178 -2.40 -0.18 -14.78
N PRO A 179 -3.34 -0.80 -15.53
CA PRO A 179 -4.46 -0.09 -16.15
C PRO A 179 -5.55 0.34 -15.15
N SER A 180 -6.42 1.26 -15.58
CA SER A 180 -7.64 1.67 -14.86
C SER A 180 -7.35 2.12 -13.42
N PHE A 181 -8.22 1.79 -12.46
CA PHE A 181 -8.08 2.15 -11.05
C PHE A 181 -6.81 1.55 -10.40
N LEU A 182 -6.24 0.48 -10.96
CA LEU A 182 -5.01 -0.13 -10.46
C LEU A 182 -3.79 0.78 -10.66
N ALA A 183 -3.86 1.75 -11.59
CA ALA A 183 -2.82 2.76 -11.79
C ALA A 183 -2.51 3.58 -10.51
N TYR A 184 -3.46 3.63 -9.57
CA TYR A 184 -3.34 4.34 -8.30
C TYR A 184 -2.83 3.46 -7.14
N LYS A 185 -2.53 2.18 -7.39
CA LYS A 185 -1.90 1.28 -6.40
C LYS A 185 -0.38 1.35 -6.50
N GLY A 186 0.28 0.82 -5.47
CA GLY A 186 1.74 0.75 -5.42
C GLY A 186 2.43 2.10 -5.31
N GLY A 187 3.74 2.09 -5.58
CA GLY A 187 4.63 3.23 -5.43
C GLY A 187 5.43 3.26 -4.13
N GLY A 188 5.58 2.12 -3.45
CA GLY A 188 6.27 2.02 -2.16
C GLY A 188 5.68 2.98 -1.11
N CYS A 189 6.48 3.91 -0.61
CA CYS A 189 6.04 4.92 0.36
C CYS A 189 4.87 5.77 -0.17
N THR A 190 4.85 6.07 -1.48
CA THR A 190 3.77 6.86 -2.08
C THR A 190 2.45 6.10 -2.24
N ALA A 191 2.42 4.79 -1.99
CA ALA A 191 1.16 4.05 -1.96
C ALA A 191 0.22 4.59 -0.87
N CYS A 192 0.79 4.99 0.28
CA CYS A 192 0.04 5.55 1.40
C CYS A 192 0.22 7.07 1.50
N HIS A 193 1.44 7.58 1.32
CA HIS A 193 1.75 8.98 1.57
C HIS A 193 1.36 9.95 0.45
N LEU A 194 0.76 9.46 -0.64
CA LEU A 194 0.26 10.29 -1.72
C LEU A 194 -1.27 10.18 -1.80
N VAL A 195 -1.98 11.31 -1.74
CA VAL A 195 -3.44 11.33 -1.89
C VAL A 195 -3.80 11.43 -3.38
N LYS A 196 -4.86 10.74 -3.80
CA LYS A 196 -5.44 10.89 -5.13
C LYS A 196 -5.87 12.35 -5.31
N ASP A 197 -5.44 12.99 -6.40
CA ASP A 197 -5.97 14.30 -6.80
C ASP A 197 -7.48 14.12 -7.08
N ARG A 198 -8.34 14.63 -6.19
CA ARG A 198 -9.80 14.54 -6.31
C ARG A 198 -10.32 15.53 -7.36
N GLY A 199 -9.86 15.39 -8.60
CA GLY A 199 -10.34 16.18 -9.74
C GLY A 199 -10.05 17.69 -9.66
N GLN A 200 -9.23 18.16 -8.72
CA GLN A 200 -8.71 19.52 -8.79
C GLN A 200 -7.83 19.61 -10.04
N LYS A 201 -8.16 20.50 -10.98
CA LYS A 201 -7.23 20.88 -12.05
C LYS A 201 -5.90 21.15 -11.37
N ALA A 202 -4.88 20.35 -11.70
CA ALA A 202 -3.53 20.59 -11.25
C ALA A 202 -3.19 22.02 -11.66
N LYS A 203 -3.27 22.97 -10.72
CA LYS A 203 -2.62 24.26 -10.92
C LYS A 203 -1.18 23.89 -11.22
N GLU A 204 -0.69 24.26 -12.40
CA GLU A 204 0.60 23.81 -12.96
C GLU A 204 1.80 24.03 -12.00
N GLU A 205 1.60 24.84 -10.96
CA GLU A 205 2.53 25.19 -9.91
C GLU A 205 2.58 24.24 -8.70
N ARG A 206 1.62 23.32 -8.51
CA ARG A 206 1.56 22.50 -7.29
C ARG A 206 2.30 21.17 -7.46
N HIS A 207 3.31 20.94 -6.61
CA HIS A 207 3.94 19.63 -6.48
C HIS A 207 3.02 18.71 -5.64
N PRO A 208 2.91 17.42 -5.96
CA PRO A 208 2.18 16.50 -5.09
C PRO A 208 2.81 16.45 -3.70
N GLY A 209 2.01 16.63 -2.65
CA GLY A 209 2.50 16.62 -1.26
C GLY A 209 2.61 15.20 -0.71
N ILE A 210 3.61 14.97 0.14
CA ILE A 210 3.74 13.74 0.92
C ILE A 210 3.06 13.98 2.27
N ILE A 211 1.99 13.24 2.54
CA ILE A 211 1.16 13.44 3.74
C ILE A 211 1.58 12.51 4.88
N LYS A 212 1.58 12.99 6.12
CA LYS A 212 1.83 12.15 7.31
C LYS A 212 0.57 11.50 7.86
N VAL A 213 -0.58 12.15 7.69
CA VAL A 213 -1.87 11.71 8.21
C VAL A 213 -2.65 11.08 7.06
N ILE A 214 -2.76 9.74 7.07
CA ILE A 214 -3.21 8.96 5.91
C ILE A 214 -4.75 8.83 5.92
N PRO A 215 -5.46 9.29 4.88
CA PRO A 215 -6.90 9.10 4.79
C PRO A 215 -7.23 7.61 4.57
N MET A 216 -8.36 7.17 5.11
CA MET A 216 -8.81 5.78 5.03
C MET A 216 -8.94 5.28 3.58
N ASP A 217 -9.32 6.15 2.64
CA ASP A 217 -9.42 5.83 1.21
C ASP A 217 -8.13 5.18 0.68
N ASN A 218 -6.95 5.61 1.15
CA ASN A 218 -5.67 5.05 0.72
C ASN A 218 -5.48 3.60 1.19
N CYS A 219 -5.99 3.25 2.37
CA CYS A 219 -6.01 1.87 2.86
C CYS A 219 -6.99 1.03 2.04
N VAL A 220 -8.18 1.59 1.78
CA VAL A 220 -9.27 0.91 1.07
C VAL A 220 -8.93 0.68 -0.40
N LEU A 221 -7.98 1.40 -1.01
CA LEU A 221 -7.52 1.08 -2.38
C LEU A 221 -7.09 -0.40 -2.52
N CYS A 222 -6.49 -0.98 -1.49
CA CYS A 222 -6.07 -2.39 -1.49
C CYS A 222 -6.98 -3.27 -0.61
N HIS A 223 -7.46 -2.77 0.53
CA HIS A 223 -8.29 -3.52 1.46
C HIS A 223 -9.79 -3.48 1.09
N ASN A 224 -10.14 -3.73 -0.18
CA ASN A 224 -11.52 -3.60 -0.70
C ASN A 224 -12.09 -4.82 -1.43
N ARG A 225 -11.50 -6.00 -1.27
CA ARG A 225 -11.93 -7.20 -2.01
C ARG A 225 -12.03 -8.38 -1.08
N SER A 226 -13.00 -9.27 -1.33
CA SER A 226 -13.26 -10.46 -0.51
C SER A 226 -13.73 -10.09 0.90
N GLY A 227 -13.46 -10.91 1.91
CA GLY A 227 -13.80 -10.61 3.30
C GLY A 227 -12.93 -9.53 3.97
N ARG A 228 -12.16 -8.75 3.21
CA ARG A 228 -11.21 -7.77 3.76
C ARG A 228 -11.95 -6.65 4.50
N ILE A 229 -11.44 -6.36 5.70
CA ILE A 229 -12.05 -5.47 6.69
C ILE A 229 -12.33 -4.05 6.19
N GLY A 230 -11.61 -3.57 5.17
CA GLY A 230 -11.73 -2.17 4.73
C GLY A 230 -13.13 -1.81 4.22
N LEU A 231 -13.88 -2.75 3.62
CA LEU A 231 -15.28 -2.49 3.25
C LEU A 231 -16.23 -2.65 4.44
N SER A 232 -16.16 -3.78 5.15
CA SER A 232 -17.09 -4.07 6.24
C SER A 232 -16.96 -3.11 7.42
N TYR A 233 -15.76 -2.59 7.70
CA TYR A 233 -15.53 -1.52 8.67
C TYR A 233 -16.34 -0.26 8.36
N GLN A 234 -16.52 0.06 7.08
CA GLN A 234 -17.34 1.16 6.58
C GLN A 234 -18.82 0.77 6.38
N GLY A 235 -19.25 -0.42 6.81
CA GLY A 235 -20.60 -0.92 6.56
C GLY A 235 -20.85 -1.27 5.10
N LYS A 236 -19.81 -1.46 4.27
CA LYS A 236 -19.95 -1.83 2.86
C LYS A 236 -19.80 -3.33 2.70
N PHE A 237 -20.78 -3.96 2.04
CA PHE A 237 -20.76 -5.38 1.71
C PHE A 237 -20.73 -5.55 0.19
N GLU A 238 -19.68 -6.18 -0.33
CA GLU A 238 -19.55 -6.50 -1.74
C GLU A 238 -20.69 -7.42 -2.19
N SER A 239 -21.45 -6.99 -3.20
CA SER A 239 -22.56 -7.76 -3.76
C SER A 239 -22.05 -8.91 -4.63
N GLU A 240 -22.88 -9.92 -4.87
CA GLU A 240 -22.65 -10.99 -5.86
C GLU A 240 -22.66 -10.51 -7.33
N GLY A 241 -22.63 -9.19 -7.56
CA GLY A 241 -22.49 -8.59 -8.89
C GLY A 241 -23.81 -8.18 -9.57
N TYR A 242 -24.97 -8.39 -8.92
CA TYR A 242 -26.28 -8.14 -9.53
C TYR A 242 -26.76 -6.68 -9.50
N GLY A 243 -25.96 -5.74 -8.97
CA GLY A 243 -26.36 -4.32 -8.91
C GLY A 243 -27.65 -4.05 -8.14
N THR A 244 -27.93 -4.83 -7.09
CA THR A 244 -29.17 -4.73 -6.31
C THR A 244 -28.99 -3.96 -4.99
N PRO A 245 -29.99 -3.17 -4.55
CA PRO A 245 -31.31 -2.98 -5.18
C PRO A 245 -31.24 -2.12 -6.46
N TYR A 246 -32.09 -2.45 -7.45
CA TYR A 246 -32.20 -1.66 -8.67
C TYR A 246 -32.76 -0.26 -8.36
N GLU A 247 -32.28 0.74 -9.07
CA GLU A 247 -32.64 2.15 -8.93
C GLU A 247 -33.27 2.61 -10.26
N GLU A 248 -34.56 2.98 -10.24
CA GLU A 248 -35.30 3.47 -11.43
C GLU A 248 -35.28 2.51 -12.65
N GLY A 249 -35.12 1.20 -12.43
CA GLY A 249 -35.06 0.20 -13.49
C GLY A 249 -33.63 -0.11 -13.98
N ASP A 250 -32.63 0.63 -13.48
CA ASP A 250 -31.21 0.40 -13.72
C ASP A 250 -30.52 -0.24 -12.50
N PHE A 251 -29.30 -0.74 -12.71
CA PHE A 251 -28.46 -1.22 -11.60
C PHE A 251 -28.22 -0.11 -10.56
N SER A 252 -28.01 -0.51 -9.31
CA SER A 252 -27.66 0.43 -8.23
C SER A 252 -26.47 1.29 -8.61
N SER A 253 -26.54 2.59 -8.31
CA SER A 253 -25.42 3.52 -8.43
C SER A 253 -24.25 3.21 -7.47
N ARG A 254 -24.39 2.24 -6.56
CA ARG A 254 -23.41 1.89 -5.54
C ARG A 254 -22.34 0.95 -6.08
N GLU A 255 -21.35 1.55 -6.72
CA GLU A 255 -20.26 0.84 -7.37
C GLU A 255 -18.88 1.22 -6.80
N LEU A 256 -17.99 0.24 -6.69
CA LEU A 256 -16.57 0.47 -6.47
C LEU A 256 -15.90 0.95 -7.77
N ALA A 257 -14.67 1.45 -7.68
CA ALA A 257 -13.94 1.99 -8.84
C ALA A 257 -13.61 0.96 -9.95
N ASP A 258 -13.98 -0.30 -9.76
CA ASP A 258 -13.64 -1.44 -10.60
C ASP A 258 -14.85 -2.21 -11.13
N GLY A 259 -16.06 -1.65 -11.09
CA GLY A 259 -17.27 -2.33 -11.56
C GLY A 259 -18.09 -3.01 -10.48
N ARG A 260 -17.49 -3.26 -9.30
CA ARG A 260 -18.13 -4.12 -8.30
C ARG A 260 -19.18 -3.38 -7.50
N PHE A 261 -20.40 -3.89 -7.52
CA PHE A 261 -21.48 -3.35 -6.70
C PHE A 261 -21.32 -3.68 -5.22
N TYR A 262 -21.84 -2.79 -4.36
CA TYR A 262 -21.88 -3.04 -2.92
C TYR A 262 -23.20 -2.57 -2.30
N ARG A 263 -23.54 -3.18 -1.17
CA ARG A 263 -24.66 -2.82 -0.31
C ARG A 263 -24.16 -2.10 0.93
N ILE A 264 -25.05 -1.31 1.53
CA ILE A 264 -24.79 -0.60 2.79
C ILE A 264 -25.46 -1.36 3.92
N PHE A 265 -24.70 -1.60 4.98
CA PHE A 265 -25.08 -2.18 6.26
C PHE A 265 -24.60 -1.25 7.37
N LYS A 266 -24.88 -1.63 8.62
CA LYS A 266 -24.30 -0.96 9.78
C LYS A 266 -22.77 -1.13 9.75
N ASP A 267 -22.07 -0.02 9.87
CA ASP A 267 -20.63 0.06 9.98
C ASP A 267 -20.14 -0.32 11.37
N ASP A 268 -18.82 -0.44 11.52
CA ASP A 268 -18.22 -0.69 12.82
C ASP A 268 -18.46 0.51 13.74
N VAL A 269 -18.72 0.27 15.03
CA VAL A 269 -19.00 1.36 15.99
C VAL A 269 -17.85 2.36 16.09
N HIS A 270 -16.59 1.93 15.89
CA HIS A 270 -15.45 2.85 15.88
C HIS A 270 -15.49 3.76 14.63
N HIS A 271 -15.88 3.20 13.48
CA HIS A 271 -16.07 3.95 12.25
C HIS A 271 -17.23 4.95 12.39
N GLU A 272 -18.38 4.54 12.94
CA GLU A 272 -19.53 5.42 13.21
C GLU A 272 -19.12 6.63 14.07
N LYS A 273 -18.21 6.42 15.04
CA LYS A 273 -17.73 7.50 15.90
C LYS A 273 -16.70 8.40 15.22
N GLY A 274 -16.17 8.02 14.06
CA GLY A 274 -15.24 8.79 13.24
C GLY A 274 -13.78 8.37 13.34
N LEU A 275 -13.49 7.18 13.90
CA LEU A 275 -12.15 6.61 13.88
C LEU A 275 -11.87 5.96 12.51
N THR A 276 -10.58 5.94 12.17
CA THR A 276 -10.06 5.44 10.91
C THR A 276 -8.96 4.41 11.14
N CYS A 277 -8.52 3.72 10.09
CA CYS A 277 -7.54 2.64 10.20
C CYS A 277 -6.28 3.05 10.98
N ILE A 278 -5.77 4.27 10.79
CA ILE A 278 -4.54 4.74 11.46
C ILE A 278 -4.71 5.02 12.95
N ASP A 279 -5.95 5.18 13.44
CA ASP A 279 -6.21 5.44 14.86
C ASP A 279 -5.87 4.20 15.70
N CYS A 280 -6.09 3.01 15.14
CA CYS A 280 -5.68 1.73 15.73
C CYS A 280 -4.33 1.27 15.19
N HIS A 281 -4.12 1.29 13.87
CA HIS A 281 -2.91 0.74 13.27
C HIS A 281 -1.71 1.69 13.42
N THR A 282 -0.69 1.25 14.15
CA THR A 282 0.52 2.04 14.44
C THR A 282 1.48 2.08 13.25
N GLN A 283 2.52 2.92 13.33
CA GLN A 283 3.58 2.92 12.33
C GLN A 283 4.23 1.55 12.20
N LYS A 284 4.50 0.85 13.32
CA LYS A 284 5.18 -0.45 13.30
C LYS A 284 4.29 -1.55 12.76
N GLU A 285 2.98 -1.49 13.01
CA GLU A 285 2.05 -2.44 12.40
C GLU A 285 1.93 -2.25 10.89
N ILE A 286 1.92 -0.99 10.41
CA ILE A 286 1.71 -0.69 8.99
C ILE A 286 3.04 -0.79 8.21
N MET A 287 4.05 -0.05 8.64
CA MET A 287 5.35 0.03 7.97
C MET A 287 6.27 -1.13 8.34
N GLY A 288 5.99 -1.86 9.42
CA GLY A 288 6.87 -2.90 9.96
C GLY A 288 7.79 -2.39 11.08
N ASP A 289 8.37 -3.34 11.80
CA ASP A 289 9.35 -3.14 12.89
C ASP A 289 10.79 -3.50 12.44
N GLY A 290 10.96 -3.82 11.15
CA GLY A 290 12.22 -4.29 10.57
C GLY A 290 12.40 -5.80 10.58
N LYS A 291 11.57 -6.55 11.31
CA LYS A 291 11.55 -8.01 11.24
C LYS A 291 10.69 -8.49 10.08
N ARG A 292 10.95 -9.71 9.60
CA ARG A 292 10.13 -10.38 8.59
C ARG A 292 9.19 -11.34 9.30
N HIS A 293 7.91 -11.01 9.31
CA HIS A 293 6.87 -11.82 9.94
C HIS A 293 6.21 -12.72 8.89
N ALA A 294 6.00 -14.00 9.21
CA ALA A 294 5.24 -14.90 8.34
C ALA A 294 3.73 -14.61 8.39
N HIS A 295 3.25 -14.21 9.57
CA HIS A 295 1.85 -14.05 9.93
C HIS A 295 1.60 -12.64 10.48
N PHE A 296 0.46 -12.02 10.17
CA PHE A 296 0.21 -10.62 10.52
C PHE A 296 0.02 -10.42 12.02
N GLU A 297 -0.48 -11.44 12.71
CA GLU A 297 -0.68 -11.51 14.16
C GLU A 297 0.63 -11.28 14.93
N LYS A 298 1.77 -11.66 14.32
CA LYS A 298 3.12 -11.43 14.88
C LYS A 298 3.59 -9.98 14.73
N GLN A 299 2.97 -9.21 13.83
CA GLN A 299 3.29 -7.80 13.59
C GLN A 299 2.28 -6.85 14.29
N LEU A 300 1.13 -7.34 14.73
CA LEU A 300 0.13 -6.54 15.45
C LEU A 300 0.57 -6.25 16.89
N GLU A 301 0.50 -4.98 17.26
CA GLU A 301 0.78 -4.43 18.58
C GLU A 301 -0.51 -4.03 19.31
N VAL A 302 -1.51 -3.46 18.62
CA VAL A 302 -2.70 -2.88 19.25
C VAL A 302 -3.80 -3.92 19.41
N THR A 303 -4.29 -4.02 20.63
CA THR A 303 -5.41 -4.87 21.04
C THR A 303 -6.58 -4.02 21.55
N CYS A 304 -7.74 -4.65 21.72
CA CYS A 304 -8.91 -3.98 22.30
C CYS A 304 -8.60 -3.39 23.69
N ARG A 305 -7.75 -4.07 24.49
CA ARG A 305 -7.43 -3.68 25.87
C ARG A 305 -6.47 -2.50 25.96
N ASP A 306 -5.73 -2.18 24.90
CA ASP A 306 -4.86 -1.00 24.90
C ASP A 306 -5.67 0.30 24.95
N CYS A 307 -6.93 0.29 24.48
CA CYS A 307 -7.85 1.43 24.57
C CYS A 307 -8.95 1.23 25.61
N HIS A 308 -9.48 0.01 25.76
CA HIS A 308 -10.60 -0.24 26.66
C HIS A 308 -10.13 -0.67 28.06
N GLY A 309 -8.88 -1.09 28.23
CA GLY A 309 -8.34 -1.57 29.50
C GLY A 309 -9.03 -2.83 30.02
N THR A 310 -8.95 -3.02 31.33
CA THR A 310 -9.73 -3.99 32.10
C THR A 310 -11.00 -3.35 32.67
N SER A 311 -11.75 -4.06 33.52
CA SER A 311 -12.96 -3.53 34.18
C SER A 311 -12.75 -2.20 34.92
N ASN A 312 -11.51 -1.90 35.35
CA ASN A 312 -11.15 -0.64 36.02
C ASN A 312 -10.41 0.33 35.10
N HIS A 313 -10.50 0.15 33.78
CA HIS A 313 -9.79 0.92 32.76
C HIS A 313 -8.26 0.94 32.92
N GLN A 314 -7.69 -0.11 33.54
CA GLN A 314 -6.25 -0.28 33.55
C GLN A 314 -5.83 -0.70 32.14
N VAL A 315 -5.20 0.21 31.41
CA VAL A 315 -4.62 -0.07 30.09
C VAL A 315 -3.47 -1.07 30.29
N THR A 316 -3.70 -2.30 29.83
CA THR A 316 -2.72 -3.39 29.92
C THR A 316 -1.93 -3.46 28.63
N ARG A 317 -0.61 -3.67 28.73
CA ARG A 317 0.29 -3.78 27.58
C ARG A 317 -0.10 -4.98 26.71
N SER A 318 -0.04 -4.80 25.40
CA SER A 318 -0.05 -5.91 24.45
C SER A 318 1.17 -6.84 24.65
N PRO A 319 0.99 -8.18 24.60
CA PRO A 319 2.08 -9.15 24.76
C PRO A 319 3.16 -9.06 23.66
N ASN A 320 2.79 -8.52 22.49
CA ASN A 320 3.64 -8.55 21.29
C ASN A 320 4.56 -7.32 21.16
N SER A 321 4.45 -6.32 22.05
CA SER A 321 5.31 -5.13 22.00
C SER A 321 5.99 -4.89 23.35
N PRO A 322 7.33 -4.70 23.39
CA PRO A 322 8.06 -4.42 24.63
C PRO A 322 7.74 -3.04 25.24
N GLY A 323 6.91 -2.22 24.58
CA GLY A 323 6.43 -0.92 25.06
C GLY A 323 4.94 -0.71 24.79
N LEU A 324 4.38 0.38 25.34
CA LEU A 324 3.01 0.78 24.99
C LEU A 324 2.94 1.13 23.49
N PRO A 325 1.90 0.68 22.77
CA PRO A 325 1.69 1.11 21.39
C PRO A 325 1.61 2.65 21.33
N GLU A 326 2.00 3.24 20.19
CA GLU A 326 1.93 4.69 19.98
C GLU A 326 0.48 5.19 19.80
N LEU A 327 -0.31 5.04 20.85
CA LEU A 327 -1.67 5.55 21.01
C LEU A 327 -1.63 6.78 21.90
N LYS A 328 -2.33 7.84 21.51
CA LYS A 328 -2.42 9.07 22.30
C LYS A 328 -3.66 9.02 23.18
N ILE A 329 -3.51 8.35 24.32
CA ILE A 329 -4.54 8.26 25.36
C ILE A 329 -4.28 9.36 26.39
N LEU A 330 -5.32 10.14 26.71
CA LEU A 330 -5.29 11.22 27.68
C LEU A 330 -6.21 10.88 28.85
N GLU A 331 -5.74 11.10 30.06
CA GLU A 331 -6.54 11.01 31.28
C GLU A 331 -6.98 12.42 31.71
N LYS A 332 -8.27 12.58 32.01
CA LYS A 332 -8.87 13.82 32.54
C LYS A 332 -9.97 13.45 33.53
N ASP A 333 -9.86 13.93 34.76
CA ASP A 333 -10.87 13.73 35.81
C ASP A 333 -11.28 12.26 36.00
N GLY A 334 -10.30 11.34 35.94
CA GLY A 334 -10.53 9.89 36.04
C GLY A 334 -11.16 9.23 34.81
N SER A 335 -11.38 9.99 33.73
CA SER A 335 -11.86 9.49 32.43
C SER A 335 -10.74 9.46 31.40
N PHE A 336 -10.80 8.49 30.49
CA PHE A 336 -9.78 8.28 29.47
C PHE A 336 -10.31 8.63 28.08
N PHE A 337 -9.44 9.19 27.23
CA PHE A 337 -9.79 9.64 25.90
C PHE A 337 -8.72 9.28 24.88
N LEU A 338 -9.13 8.73 23.73
CA LEU A 338 -8.25 8.57 22.57
C LEU A 338 -8.30 9.84 21.70
N GLU A 339 -7.15 10.43 21.41
CA GLU A 339 -7.05 11.51 20.43
C GLU A 339 -7.02 10.93 19.00
N ASN A 340 -8.01 11.29 18.20
CA ASN A 340 -8.09 10.97 16.78
C ASN A 340 -6.91 11.59 16.00
N LYS A 341 -6.20 10.77 15.22
CA LYS A 341 -5.00 11.16 14.48
C LYS A 341 -5.33 12.03 13.26
N GLN A 342 -6.55 11.95 12.71
CA GLN A 342 -7.02 12.75 11.58
C GLN A 342 -7.35 14.19 11.97
N ASN A 343 -8.17 14.34 13.01
CA ASN A 343 -8.86 15.60 13.30
C ASN A 343 -8.67 16.13 14.73
N LYS A 344 -7.89 15.43 15.57
CA LYS A 344 -7.61 15.80 16.97
C LYS A 344 -8.81 15.76 17.91
N LYS A 345 -9.96 15.25 17.46
CA LYS A 345 -11.13 15.00 18.30
C LYS A 345 -10.77 13.99 19.38
N LEU A 346 -11.23 14.23 20.60
CA LEU A 346 -11.11 13.30 21.71
C LEU A 346 -12.33 12.36 21.73
N HIS A 347 -12.07 11.06 21.73
CA HIS A 347 -13.10 10.02 21.85
C HIS A 347 -13.04 9.43 23.26
N PRO A 348 -14.14 9.44 24.03
CA PRO A 348 -14.16 8.82 25.34
C PRO A 348 -13.94 7.31 25.22
N LEU A 349 -13.11 6.78 26.11
CA LEU A 349 -12.83 5.36 26.22
C LEU A 349 -13.65 4.76 27.35
N HIS A 350 -14.22 3.59 27.10
CA HIS A 350 -15.08 2.89 28.05
C HIS A 350 -14.48 1.54 28.42
N ALA A 351 -14.44 1.24 29.72
CA ALA A 351 -14.03 -0.07 30.20
C ALA A 351 -15.01 -1.16 29.76
N PRO A 352 -14.55 -2.41 29.55
CA PRO A 352 -15.43 -3.56 29.37
C PRO A 352 -16.43 -3.69 30.52
N ASN A 353 -17.63 -4.18 30.22
CA ASN A 353 -18.65 -4.40 31.24
C ASN A 353 -18.15 -5.43 32.28
N PRO A 354 -18.07 -5.06 33.57
CA PRO A 354 -17.47 -5.92 34.59
C PRO A 354 -18.29 -7.17 34.91
N VAL A 355 -19.57 -7.20 34.56
CA VAL A 355 -20.44 -8.37 34.75
C VAL A 355 -20.37 -9.27 33.53
N ALA A 356 -20.66 -8.72 32.34
CA ALA A 356 -20.74 -9.51 31.12
C ALA A 356 -19.36 -9.99 30.65
N CYS A 357 -18.34 -9.13 30.64
CA CYS A 357 -17.03 -9.45 30.06
C CYS A 357 -16.14 -10.27 31.01
N MET A 358 -16.36 -10.17 32.33
CA MET A 358 -15.59 -10.92 33.34
C MET A 358 -16.29 -12.19 33.81
N HIS A 359 -17.48 -12.49 33.29
CA HIS A 359 -18.20 -13.71 33.64
C HIS A 359 -17.33 -14.95 33.35
N PRO A 360 -17.24 -15.93 34.27
CA PRO A 360 -16.38 -17.11 34.09
C PRO A 360 -16.58 -17.84 32.76
N ALA A 361 -17.82 -17.94 32.28
CA ALA A 361 -18.15 -18.58 31.00
C ALA A 361 -17.63 -17.83 29.76
N HIS A 362 -17.35 -16.52 29.88
CA HIS A 362 -16.88 -15.68 28.77
C HIS A 362 -15.37 -15.46 28.80
N ARG A 363 -14.64 -15.98 29.80
CA ARG A 363 -13.19 -15.76 29.94
C ARG A 363 -12.41 -16.12 28.68
N ARG A 364 -12.87 -17.15 27.97
CA ARG A 364 -12.26 -17.69 26.74
C ARG A 364 -12.65 -16.94 25.47
N LEU A 365 -13.72 -16.13 25.50
CA LEU A 365 -14.16 -15.36 24.34
C LEU A 365 -13.22 -14.17 24.08
N SER A 366 -12.88 -13.97 22.81
CA SER A 366 -12.30 -12.72 22.33
C SER A 366 -13.36 -11.62 22.31
N CYS A 367 -12.94 -10.35 22.37
CA CYS A 367 -13.88 -9.22 22.34
C CYS A 367 -14.75 -9.23 21.07
N GLN A 368 -14.14 -9.61 19.95
CA GLN A 368 -14.79 -9.67 18.64
C GLN A 368 -15.93 -10.70 18.59
N ALA A 369 -15.87 -11.76 19.41
CA ALA A 369 -16.93 -12.79 19.44
C ALA A 369 -18.30 -12.20 19.78
N CYS A 370 -18.35 -11.10 20.53
CA CYS A 370 -19.58 -10.38 20.85
C CYS A 370 -19.68 -9.00 20.17
N HIS A 371 -18.56 -8.35 19.87
CA HIS A 371 -18.54 -6.97 19.37
C HIS A 371 -18.43 -6.83 17.84
N SER A 372 -18.28 -7.94 17.11
CA SER A 372 -18.38 -7.92 15.64
C SER A 372 -19.84 -8.04 15.22
N THR A 373 -20.40 -6.96 14.65
CA THR A 373 -21.83 -6.89 14.28
C THR A 373 -22.18 -7.89 13.17
N TRP A 374 -21.32 -8.03 12.16
CA TRP A 374 -21.45 -8.97 11.07
C TRP A 374 -20.08 -9.14 10.38
N VAL A 375 -19.90 -10.24 9.65
CA VAL A 375 -18.74 -10.43 8.76
C VAL A 375 -19.19 -10.90 7.37
N PRO A 376 -18.52 -10.45 6.29
CA PRO A 376 -18.71 -11.04 4.97
C PRO A 376 -18.20 -12.48 4.96
N GLN A 377 -19.03 -13.42 4.54
CA GLN A 377 -18.66 -14.83 4.35
C GLN A 377 -18.81 -15.21 2.88
N CYS A 378 -17.92 -16.09 2.40
CA CYS A 378 -17.90 -16.52 1.00
C CYS A 378 -17.69 -18.03 0.96
N TYR A 379 -18.77 -18.80 0.81
CA TYR A 379 -18.73 -20.26 0.91
C TYR A 379 -18.49 -20.98 -0.43
N GLY A 380 -18.71 -20.32 -1.56
CA GLY A 380 -18.37 -20.84 -2.88
C GLY A 380 -17.35 -19.94 -3.55
N CYS A 381 -16.10 -20.37 -3.63
CA CYS A 381 -15.12 -19.77 -4.53
C CYS A 381 -14.76 -20.80 -5.59
N HIS A 382 -15.10 -20.52 -6.84
CA HIS A 382 -14.69 -21.35 -7.97
C HIS A 382 -13.68 -20.58 -8.80
N ILE A 383 -12.57 -21.25 -9.10
CA ILE A 383 -11.51 -20.70 -9.93
C ILE A 383 -11.45 -21.48 -11.24
N ARG A 384 -11.35 -20.77 -12.36
CA ARG A 384 -11.15 -21.37 -13.68
C ARG A 384 -9.91 -20.76 -14.31
N MET A 385 -9.10 -21.61 -14.95
CA MET A 385 -8.01 -21.17 -15.82
C MET A 385 -8.29 -21.61 -17.26
N ASP A 386 -8.37 -20.65 -18.17
CA ASP A 386 -8.45 -20.88 -19.61
C ASP A 386 -7.07 -20.71 -20.24
N GLY A 387 -6.42 -21.83 -20.55
CA GLY A 387 -5.08 -21.87 -21.12
C GLY A 387 -4.98 -21.36 -22.57
N SER A 388 -6.11 -21.17 -23.26
CA SER A 388 -6.14 -20.66 -24.64
C SER A 388 -6.02 -19.13 -24.72
N LYS A 389 -6.20 -18.44 -23.60
CA LYS A 389 -6.21 -16.98 -23.51
C LYS A 389 -4.98 -16.44 -22.79
N THR A 390 -4.82 -15.13 -22.79
CA THR A 390 -3.80 -14.44 -21.98
C THR A 390 -4.46 -13.56 -20.92
N GLN A 391 -3.68 -13.22 -19.90
CA GLN A 391 -4.05 -12.23 -18.90
C GLN A 391 -2.82 -11.46 -18.44
N LEU A 392 -3.02 -10.20 -18.07
CA LEU A 392 -1.98 -9.36 -17.48
C LEU A 392 -1.43 -9.99 -16.18
N ASP A 393 -0.18 -10.40 -16.24
CA ASP A 393 0.64 -10.63 -15.07
C ASP A 393 0.98 -9.28 -14.43
N LYS A 394 0.50 -9.04 -13.20
CA LYS A 394 0.62 -7.76 -12.50
C LYS A 394 1.98 -7.54 -11.83
N ILE A 395 2.82 -8.57 -11.67
CA ILE A 395 4.19 -8.39 -11.14
C ILE A 395 5.18 -8.17 -12.29
N ALA A 396 5.03 -8.91 -13.40
CA ALA A 396 5.88 -8.78 -14.58
C ALA A 396 5.43 -7.65 -15.51
N ILE A 397 4.20 -7.16 -15.35
CA ILE A 397 3.58 -6.08 -16.13
C ILE A 397 3.60 -6.42 -17.63
N LYS A 398 3.14 -7.63 -17.95
CA LYS A 398 3.00 -8.11 -19.33
C LYS A 398 1.90 -9.15 -19.42
N GLU A 399 1.30 -9.30 -20.59
CA GLU A 399 0.38 -10.39 -20.87
C GLU A 399 1.14 -11.73 -20.84
N THR A 400 0.58 -12.72 -20.14
CA THR A 400 1.10 -14.10 -20.11
C THR A 400 -0.03 -15.11 -20.37
N PRO A 401 0.26 -16.30 -20.91
CA PRO A 401 -0.77 -17.33 -21.17
C PRO A 401 -1.51 -17.77 -19.91
N GLY A 402 -2.79 -18.11 -20.04
CA GLY A 402 -3.70 -18.52 -18.97
C GLY A 402 -4.56 -17.36 -18.45
N LEU A 403 -5.85 -17.36 -18.74
CA LEU A 403 -6.81 -16.43 -18.15
C LEU A 403 -7.43 -17.04 -16.90
N TRP A 404 -7.29 -16.37 -15.75
CA TRP A 404 -7.97 -16.74 -14.52
C TRP A 404 -9.27 -15.96 -14.33
N GLU A 405 -10.30 -16.68 -13.96
CA GLU A 405 -11.60 -16.16 -13.56
C GLU A 405 -11.96 -16.69 -12.17
N GLU A 406 -12.39 -15.78 -11.29
CA GLU A 406 -12.96 -16.12 -9.99
C GLU A 406 -14.47 -15.94 -10.04
N PHE A 407 -15.21 -16.99 -9.70
CA PHE A 407 -16.64 -16.95 -9.50
C PHE A 407 -16.92 -17.13 -8.01
N ARG A 408 -17.63 -16.15 -7.43
CA ARG A 408 -18.04 -16.19 -6.04
C ARG A 408 -19.53 -16.51 -5.99
N SER A 409 -19.86 -17.51 -5.19
CA SER A 409 -21.23 -17.94 -4.94
C SER A 409 -21.45 -18.01 -3.44
N PHE A 410 -22.70 -17.82 -3.01
CA PHE A 410 -23.08 -17.91 -1.60
C PHE A 410 -22.31 -16.89 -0.74
N ILE A 411 -22.22 -15.64 -1.23
CA ILE A 411 -21.72 -14.56 -0.39
C ILE A 411 -22.84 -14.22 0.61
N ARG A 412 -22.48 -14.19 1.89
CA ARG A 412 -23.39 -13.95 3.01
C ARG A 412 -22.86 -12.85 3.91
N TYR A 413 -23.77 -12.17 4.60
CA TYR A 413 -23.46 -11.29 5.71
C TYR A 413 -24.14 -11.92 6.93
N GLU A 414 -23.34 -12.44 7.85
CA GLU A 414 -23.85 -13.22 8.97
C GLU A 414 -23.10 -12.84 10.25
N TYR A 415 -23.62 -13.35 11.37
CA TYR A 415 -22.84 -13.34 12.60
C TYR A 415 -21.52 -14.07 12.37
N PRO A 416 -20.42 -13.58 12.94
CA PRO A 416 -19.13 -14.18 12.71
C PRO A 416 -19.08 -15.62 13.22
N PRO A 417 -18.57 -16.57 12.40
CA PRO A 417 -18.34 -17.91 12.88
C PRO A 417 -17.27 -17.87 13.97
N LEU A 418 -17.48 -18.64 15.03
CA LEU A 418 -16.52 -18.75 16.11
C LEU A 418 -15.62 -19.96 15.88
N GLY A 419 -14.34 -19.79 16.20
CA GLY A 419 -13.33 -20.85 16.14
C GLY A 419 -12.47 -20.82 17.39
N ILE A 420 -11.70 -21.88 17.59
CA ILE A 420 -10.72 -21.95 18.68
C ILE A 420 -9.35 -21.67 18.09
N PHE A 421 -8.69 -20.64 18.60
CA PHE A 421 -7.31 -20.32 18.30
C PHE A 421 -6.41 -20.81 19.43
N GLU A 422 -5.52 -21.73 19.11
CA GLU A 422 -4.50 -22.22 20.04
C GLU A 422 -3.31 -21.28 19.99
N HIS A 423 -2.97 -20.70 21.14
CA HIS A 423 -1.82 -19.80 21.25
C HIS A 423 -0.56 -20.63 21.44
N ASP A 424 0.51 -20.30 20.71
CA ASP A 424 1.84 -20.81 21.03
C ASP A 424 2.22 -20.43 22.46
N THR A 425 2.74 -21.39 23.23
CA THR A 425 2.99 -21.28 24.67
C THR A 425 4.12 -20.33 25.05
N GLU A 426 4.85 -19.78 24.07
CA GLU A 426 5.95 -18.83 24.28
C GLU A 426 5.44 -17.37 24.38
N ARG A 427 4.63 -17.05 25.39
CA ARG A 427 4.30 -15.66 25.73
C ARG A 427 5.30 -15.11 26.76
N PRO A 428 6.09 -14.05 26.47
CA PRO A 428 6.97 -13.44 27.47
C PRO A 428 6.16 -12.56 28.46
N GLY A 429 6.23 -12.88 29.76
CA GLY A 429 5.59 -12.13 30.85
C GLY A 429 5.02 -13.03 31.95
N ILE A 430 4.51 -12.44 33.05
CA ILE A 430 3.71 -13.20 34.04
C ILE A 430 2.32 -13.40 33.44
N PRO A 431 1.89 -14.64 33.14
CA PRO A 431 0.58 -14.89 32.54
C PRO A 431 -0.54 -14.53 33.55
N SER A 432 -1.58 -13.83 33.10
CA SER A 432 -2.81 -13.74 33.88
C SER A 432 -3.52 -15.10 33.92
N GLU A 433 -4.44 -15.30 34.87
CA GLU A 433 -5.27 -16.53 34.93
C GLU A 433 -6.04 -16.76 33.61
N LYS A 434 -6.38 -15.68 32.90
CA LYS A 434 -6.96 -15.75 31.55
C LYS A 434 -5.96 -16.25 30.51
N ASP A 435 -4.69 -15.84 30.59
CA ASP A 435 -3.64 -16.30 29.69
C ASP A 435 -3.35 -17.79 29.88
N LEU A 436 -3.40 -18.28 31.12
CA LEU A 436 -3.25 -19.70 31.46
C LEU A 436 -4.42 -20.54 30.92
N LEU A 437 -5.67 -20.10 31.12
CA LEU A 437 -6.86 -20.76 30.56
C LEU A 437 -6.89 -20.75 29.02
N GLN A 438 -6.45 -19.66 28.39
CA GLN A 438 -6.32 -19.57 26.93
C GLN A 438 -5.18 -20.45 26.40
N ALA A 439 -4.10 -20.62 27.15
CA ALA A 439 -3.00 -21.52 26.79
C ALA A 439 -3.39 -23.00 26.94
N GLU A 440 -4.20 -23.36 27.95
CA GLU A 440 -4.62 -24.76 28.19
C GLU A 440 -5.78 -25.21 27.29
N THR A 441 -6.65 -24.30 26.85
CA THR A 441 -7.90 -24.66 26.16
C THR A 441 -8.15 -23.91 24.85
N GLY A 442 -7.29 -22.97 24.47
CA GLY A 442 -7.47 -22.09 23.32
C GLY A 442 -8.44 -20.93 23.57
N GLU A 443 -8.27 -19.85 22.80
CA GLU A 443 -9.15 -18.67 22.79
C GLU A 443 -10.25 -18.84 21.74
N VAL A 444 -11.50 -18.57 22.12
CA VAL A 444 -12.62 -18.53 21.17
C VAL A 444 -12.57 -17.19 20.44
N VAL A 445 -12.23 -17.23 19.16
CA VAL A 445 -12.07 -16.07 18.29
C VAL A 445 -13.12 -16.05 17.20
N VAL A 446 -13.32 -14.87 16.61
CA VAL A 446 -14.03 -14.75 15.34
C VAL A 446 -13.15 -15.29 14.22
N LEU A 447 -13.64 -16.28 13.50
CA LEU A 447 -13.08 -16.70 12.23
C LEU A 447 -13.51 -15.70 11.17
N VAL A 448 -12.57 -14.91 10.67
CA VAL A 448 -12.80 -14.09 9.49
C VAL A 448 -12.36 -14.91 8.28
N PRO A 449 -13.23 -15.20 7.31
CA PRO A 449 -12.81 -15.81 6.07
C PRO A 449 -11.92 -14.80 5.31
N GLY A 450 -10.61 -15.07 5.32
CA GLY A 450 -9.56 -14.22 4.75
C GLY A 450 -8.92 -14.84 3.53
#